data_AF-A0A6G1YWF5-F1
#
_entry.id   AF-A0A6G1YWF5-F1
#
_cell.length_a   1.000
_cell.length_b   1.000
_cell.length_c   1.000
_cell.angle_alpha   90.00
_cell.angle_beta   90.00
_cell.angle_gamma   90.00
#
_symmetry.space_group_name_H-M   'P 1'
#
loop_
_entity.id
_entity.type
_entity.pdbx_description
1 polymer ?
#
loop_
_entity_poly.entity_id
_entity_poly.type
_entity_poly.pdbx_seq_one_letter_code
_entity_poly.pdbx_strand_id
1 'polypeptide(L)'
;MNIGAVLLACIISTILVTSLISHAFAVQLTAFLSPQANSAQPDLTAVRFLTLNYDPGSALAQQFNGKAEHVRFTLNGTAGGMSQLISTYNQAIATEKQSPVRFNNATLQYEGDLIGEPNQLLISYKVDLKPFMSNYVLQANGTQGSIIDLDWRSVSVNQPLIVDTPKYGKVNVNYPIGLFQITHPQLAQQLLNSPAAAIMQDPLFNFQAIGQSMDSWHFLFDPTGSIAGSAGLFNAPTGSRAVSVYALGESSLREGTFTETVKDASATIGGQSVGVHASTPPPSAQIQIPGFSRTEKTSTGEVALVTTQAPQGTVTATGGFPIQVLLVFGGMMGAVAIFVLVKSRK
;
A
#
# COMPACT_ATOMS: atom_id res chain seq x y z
N MET A 1 15.83 27.62 27.54
CA MET A 1 15.07 26.53 26.92
C MET A 1 16.06 25.42 26.56
N ASN A 2 15.93 24.22 27.13
CA ASN A 2 16.93 23.16 26.98
C ASN A 2 16.65 22.40 25.68
N ILE A 3 17.49 22.63 24.66
CA ILE A 3 17.34 22.05 23.30
C ILE A 3 17.26 20.53 23.35
N GLY A 4 17.95 19.88 24.29
CA GLY A 4 17.89 18.44 24.49
C GLY A 4 16.52 17.93 24.98
N ALA A 5 15.81 18.73 25.78
CA ALA A 5 14.47 18.37 26.25
C ALA A 5 13.41 18.52 25.15
N VAL A 6 13.58 19.48 24.24
CA VAL A 6 12.70 19.69 23.08
C VAL A 6 12.88 18.56 22.05
N LEU A 7 14.13 18.20 21.73
CA LEU A 7 14.42 17.08 20.82
C LEU A 7 13.94 15.74 21.38
N LEU A 8 14.14 15.50 22.67
CA LEU A 8 13.67 14.27 23.33
C LEU A 8 12.14 14.20 23.39
N ALA A 9 11.46 15.32 23.65
CA ALA A 9 10.00 15.40 23.62
C ALA A 9 9.44 15.18 22.20
N CYS A 10 10.08 15.72 21.16
CA CYS A 10 9.71 15.45 19.77
C CYS A 10 9.83 13.95 19.46
N ILE A 11 10.98 13.32 19.76
CA ILE A 11 11.22 11.90 19.46
C ILE A 11 10.25 10.98 20.23
N ILE A 12 10.00 11.26 21.51
CA ILE A 12 9.06 10.46 22.32
C ILE A 12 7.62 10.63 21.82
N SER A 13 7.25 11.83 21.36
CA SER A 13 5.93 12.07 20.78
C SER A 13 5.76 11.35 19.43
N THR A 14 6.79 11.31 18.58
CA THR A 14 6.77 10.54 17.32
C THR A 14 6.60 9.03 17.57
N ILE A 15 7.22 8.49 18.63
CA ILE A 15 7.14 7.06 18.98
C ILE A 15 5.78 6.69 19.59
N LEU A 16 5.15 7.58 20.36
CA LEU A 16 3.81 7.34 20.93
C LEU A 16 2.70 7.42 19.87
N VAL A 17 2.87 8.27 18.84
CA VAL A 17 1.94 8.42 17.72
C VAL A 17 1.76 7.13 16.92
N THR A 18 2.77 6.26 16.82
CA THR A 18 2.61 4.98 16.10
C THR A 18 1.68 4.02 16.84
N SER A 19 1.66 4.04 18.18
CA SER A 19 0.97 3.02 19.00
C SER A 19 -0.56 3.14 19.10
N LEU A 20 -1.15 4.29 18.74
CA LEU A 20 -2.60 4.56 18.89
C LEU A 20 -3.39 4.43 17.59
N ILE A 21 -2.69 4.28 16.47
CA ILE A 21 -3.27 3.93 15.17
C ILE A 21 -3.14 2.41 15.09
N SER A 22 -4.24 1.69 14.87
CA SER A 22 -4.12 0.27 14.55
C SER A 22 -3.13 0.16 13.38
N HIS A 23 -1.96 -0.44 13.61
CA HIS A 23 -1.00 -0.78 12.57
C HIS A 23 -1.61 -1.90 11.73
N ALA A 24 -2.69 -1.60 11.00
CA ALA A 24 -2.91 -2.28 9.74
C ALA A 24 -1.67 -1.90 8.94
N PHE A 25 -0.78 -2.87 8.72
CA PHE A 25 0.33 -2.74 7.78
C PHE A 25 -0.23 -2.01 6.56
N ALA A 26 0.34 -0.85 6.22
CA ALA A 26 -0.15 0.04 5.16
C ALA A 26 0.20 -0.57 3.79
N VAL A 27 -0.34 -1.76 3.51
CA VAL A 27 -0.22 -2.42 2.22
C VAL A 27 -0.98 -1.57 1.23
N GLN A 28 -0.23 -0.88 0.38
CA GLN A 28 -0.77 0.07 -0.59
C GLN A 28 -1.42 -0.63 -1.79
N LEU A 29 -1.01 -1.87 -2.08
CA LEU A 29 -1.59 -2.68 -3.13
C LEU A 29 -1.71 -4.14 -2.70
N THR A 30 -2.91 -4.69 -2.79
CA THR A 30 -3.11 -6.14 -2.80
C THR A 30 -3.88 -6.53 -4.06
N ALA A 31 -3.37 -7.49 -4.85
CA ALA A 31 -4.05 -7.95 -6.05
C ALA A 31 -4.02 -9.47 -6.19
N PHE A 32 -5.13 -10.03 -6.65
CA PHE A 32 -5.22 -11.42 -7.11
C PHE A 32 -5.59 -11.42 -8.59
N LEU A 33 -4.67 -11.86 -9.45
CA LEU A 33 -4.78 -11.75 -10.91
C LEU A 33 -4.93 -13.13 -11.53
N SER A 34 -6.15 -13.62 -11.66
CA SER A 34 -6.40 -14.91 -12.33
C SER A 34 -6.31 -14.75 -13.86
N PRO A 35 -5.39 -15.45 -14.56
CA PRO A 35 -5.35 -15.41 -16.02
C PRO A 35 -6.64 -15.93 -16.65
N GLN A 36 -7.32 -16.86 -15.99
CA GLN A 36 -8.58 -17.44 -16.49
C GLN A 36 -9.75 -16.44 -16.38
N ALA A 37 -9.80 -15.68 -15.28
CA ALA A 37 -10.90 -14.73 -15.08
C ALA A 37 -10.73 -13.47 -15.94
N ASN A 38 -9.48 -13.00 -16.13
CA ASN A 38 -9.18 -11.68 -16.72
C ASN A 38 -10.00 -10.53 -16.09
N SER A 39 -10.35 -10.70 -14.83
CA SER A 39 -11.07 -9.76 -14.00
C SER A 39 -10.62 -9.91 -12.55
N ALA A 40 -10.41 -8.79 -11.86
CA ALA A 40 -9.89 -8.77 -10.49
C ALA A 40 -10.49 -7.60 -9.71
N GLN A 41 -10.37 -7.65 -8.38
CA GLN A 41 -10.73 -6.56 -7.50
C GLN A 41 -9.54 -6.25 -6.56
N PRO A 42 -8.51 -5.53 -7.04
CA PRO A 42 -7.39 -5.16 -6.20
C PRO A 42 -7.84 -4.19 -5.09
N ASP A 43 -7.05 -4.11 -4.04
CA ASP A 43 -7.16 -3.09 -3.00
C ASP A 43 -6.02 -2.09 -3.18
N LEU A 44 -6.35 -0.83 -3.46
CA LEU A 44 -5.42 0.28 -3.60
C LEU A 44 -5.61 1.23 -2.41
N THR A 45 -4.66 1.21 -1.48
CA THR A 45 -4.76 1.94 -0.22
C THR A 45 -3.75 3.09 -0.18
N ALA A 46 -4.27 4.31 -0.11
CA ALA A 46 -3.48 5.52 0.13
C ALA A 46 -3.53 5.89 1.61
N VAL A 47 -2.36 6.05 2.23
CA VAL A 47 -2.22 6.43 3.65
C VAL A 47 -1.27 7.62 3.77
N ARG A 48 -1.64 8.59 4.60
CA ARG A 48 -0.76 9.70 4.96
C ARG A 48 -1.06 10.21 6.37
N PHE A 49 -0.02 10.69 7.04
CA PHE A 49 -0.11 11.36 8.34
C PHE A 49 0.38 12.80 8.20
N LEU A 50 -0.34 13.74 8.80
CA LEU A 50 0.05 15.14 8.91
C LEU A 50 0.04 15.55 10.38
N THR A 51 0.94 16.45 10.75
CA THR A 51 0.94 17.14 12.04
C THR A 51 1.02 18.64 11.80
N LEU A 52 0.08 19.40 12.37
CA LEU A 52 0.20 20.86 12.48
C LEU A 52 0.71 21.21 13.88
N ASN A 53 1.95 21.65 13.99
CA ASN A 53 2.58 22.07 15.26
C ASN A 53 2.31 23.54 15.51
N TYR A 54 1.70 23.87 16.65
CA TYR A 54 1.35 25.24 17.04
C TYR A 54 1.64 25.50 18.51
N ASP A 55 1.76 26.78 18.89
CA ASP A 55 2.02 27.15 20.27
C ASP A 55 0.83 26.80 21.19
N PRO A 56 1.09 26.32 22.42
CA PRO A 56 0.05 26.20 23.44
C PRO A 56 -0.69 27.51 23.66
N GLY A 57 -2.03 27.45 23.72
CA GLY A 57 -2.87 28.63 23.91
C GLY A 57 -3.12 29.47 22.65
N SER A 58 -2.51 29.12 21.50
CA SER A 58 -2.84 29.69 20.19
C SER A 58 -4.31 29.54 19.82
N ALA A 59 -4.76 30.27 18.80
CA ALA A 59 -6.13 30.12 18.26
C ALA A 59 -6.40 28.68 17.81
N LEU A 60 -5.41 27.99 17.23
CA LEU A 60 -5.51 26.58 16.85
C LEU A 60 -5.61 25.67 18.08
N ALA A 61 -4.80 25.91 19.11
CA ALA A 61 -4.91 25.15 20.36
C ALA A 61 -6.30 25.33 20.99
N GLN A 62 -6.86 26.54 21.02
CA GLN A 62 -8.22 26.78 21.50
C GLN A 62 -9.28 26.10 20.64
N GLN A 63 -9.06 26.03 19.33
CA GLN A 63 -9.98 25.38 18.40
C GLN A 63 -9.98 23.86 18.55
N PHE A 64 -8.81 23.23 18.73
CA PHE A 64 -8.65 21.78 18.58
C PHE A 64 -8.37 21.02 19.87
N ASN A 65 -7.77 21.63 20.89
CA ASN A 65 -7.31 20.91 22.08
C ASN A 65 -8.44 20.09 22.73
N GLY A 66 -8.19 18.78 22.89
CA GLY A 66 -9.12 17.83 23.48
C GLY A 66 -10.29 17.43 22.57
N LYS A 67 -10.26 17.81 21.29
CA LYS A 67 -11.30 17.45 20.31
C LYS A 67 -10.80 16.37 19.36
N ALA A 68 -11.73 15.50 18.97
CA ALA A 68 -11.53 14.52 17.92
C ALA A 68 -12.67 14.65 16.90
N GLU A 69 -12.31 14.72 15.62
CA GLU A 69 -13.26 14.74 14.51
C GLU A 69 -12.95 13.60 13.54
N HIS A 70 -14.00 12.91 13.10
CA HIS A 70 -13.89 11.73 12.25
C HIS A 70 -14.78 11.91 11.02
N VAL A 71 -14.17 11.94 9.84
CA VAL A 71 -14.86 11.88 8.56
C VAL A 71 -14.73 10.47 8.01
N ARG A 72 -15.88 9.83 7.79
CA ARG A 72 -15.99 8.46 7.29
C ARG A 72 -17.13 8.38 6.28
N PHE A 73 -16.88 7.80 5.11
CA PHE A 73 -17.91 7.45 4.15
C PHE A 73 -17.45 6.35 3.19
N THR A 74 -18.41 5.68 2.59
CA THR A 74 -18.19 4.68 1.54
C THR A 74 -19.05 5.03 0.33
N LEU A 75 -18.45 5.02 -0.85
CA LEU A 75 -19.13 5.15 -2.13
C LEU A 75 -18.95 3.86 -2.93
N ASN A 76 -20.00 3.46 -3.63
CA ASN A 76 -20.02 2.26 -4.46
C ASN A 76 -20.55 2.62 -5.84
N GLY A 77 -20.11 1.91 -6.86
CA GLY A 77 -20.65 2.14 -8.19
C GLY A 77 -19.92 3.25 -8.93
N THR A 78 -20.69 3.93 -9.78
CA THR A 78 -20.25 5.05 -10.62
C THR A 78 -20.93 6.38 -10.24
N ALA A 79 -21.76 6.39 -9.19
CA ALA A 79 -22.49 7.56 -8.73
C ALA A 79 -21.62 8.50 -7.87
N GLY A 80 -22.10 9.73 -7.62
CA GLY A 80 -21.46 10.64 -6.66
C GLY A 80 -20.02 11.02 -7.02
N GLY A 81 -19.73 11.28 -8.29
CA GLY A 81 -18.37 11.62 -8.75
C GLY A 81 -17.44 10.42 -8.97
N MET A 82 -17.85 9.20 -8.61
CA MET A 82 -17.06 7.98 -8.82
C MET A 82 -16.79 7.69 -10.31
N SER A 83 -17.71 8.03 -11.22
CA SER A 83 -17.48 7.89 -12.67
C SER A 83 -16.28 8.72 -13.15
N GLN A 84 -16.16 9.96 -12.67
CA GLN A 84 -15.03 10.82 -13.00
C GLN A 84 -13.74 10.31 -12.36
N LEU A 85 -13.79 9.84 -11.12
CA LEU A 85 -12.66 9.21 -10.44
C LEU A 85 -12.13 8.01 -11.25
N ILE A 86 -13.03 7.10 -11.63
CA ILE A 86 -12.71 5.90 -12.44
C ILE A 86 -12.13 6.32 -13.80
N SER A 87 -12.73 7.30 -14.46
CA SER A 87 -12.24 7.82 -15.74
C SER A 87 -10.82 8.39 -15.63
N THR A 88 -10.55 9.15 -14.57
CA THR A 88 -9.23 9.72 -14.29
C THR A 88 -8.18 8.63 -14.08
N TYR A 89 -8.51 7.59 -13.30
CA TYR A 89 -7.62 6.43 -13.11
C TYR A 89 -7.34 5.71 -14.43
N ASN A 90 -8.39 5.42 -15.21
CA ASN A 90 -8.24 4.77 -16.50
C ASN A 90 -7.39 5.58 -17.47
N GLN A 91 -7.51 6.92 -17.44
CA GLN A 91 -6.64 7.80 -18.21
C GLN A 91 -5.18 7.66 -17.75
N ALA A 92 -4.90 7.74 -16.45
CA ALA A 92 -3.55 7.57 -15.93
C ALA A 92 -2.93 6.20 -16.30
N ILE A 93 -3.70 5.11 -16.16
CA ILE A 93 -3.28 3.76 -16.59
C ILE A 93 -2.91 3.76 -18.08
N ALA A 94 -3.77 4.34 -18.93
CA ALA A 94 -3.54 4.35 -20.37
C ALA A 94 -2.36 5.25 -20.78
N THR A 95 -2.20 6.43 -20.17
CA THR A 95 -1.20 7.41 -20.61
C THR A 95 0.16 7.24 -19.94
N GLU A 96 0.19 6.88 -18.65
CA GLU A 96 1.45 6.72 -17.90
C GLU A 96 2.05 5.32 -18.10
N LYS A 97 1.20 4.31 -18.24
CA LYS A 97 1.61 2.89 -18.26
C LYS A 97 1.38 2.20 -19.60
N GLN A 98 0.72 2.87 -20.55
CA GLN A 98 0.35 2.28 -21.85
C GLN A 98 -0.41 0.95 -21.70
N SER A 99 -1.09 0.79 -20.56
CA SER A 99 -1.73 -0.45 -20.16
C SER A 99 -3.17 -0.53 -20.68
N PRO A 100 -3.60 -1.71 -21.18
CA PRO A 100 -4.98 -1.94 -21.59
C PRO A 100 -5.94 -2.14 -20.42
N VAL A 101 -5.44 -2.21 -19.18
CA VAL A 101 -6.24 -2.41 -17.98
C VAL A 101 -7.31 -1.33 -17.84
N ARG A 102 -8.51 -1.73 -17.44
CA ARG A 102 -9.64 -0.82 -17.20
C ARG A 102 -10.32 -1.10 -15.88
N PHE A 103 -10.65 -0.04 -15.16
CA PHE A 103 -11.56 -0.03 -14.04
C PHE A 103 -12.97 0.25 -14.56
N ASN A 104 -13.90 -0.67 -14.32
CA ASN A 104 -15.29 -0.57 -14.80
C ASN A 104 -16.23 -0.04 -13.72
N ASN A 105 -15.89 -0.30 -12.46
CA ASN A 105 -16.65 0.05 -11.28
C ASN A 105 -15.66 0.15 -10.09
N ALA A 106 -16.05 0.75 -8.97
CA ALA A 106 -15.22 0.75 -7.77
C ALA A 106 -16.03 0.94 -6.48
N THR A 107 -15.45 0.48 -5.39
CA THR A 107 -15.80 0.91 -4.04
C THR A 107 -14.70 1.82 -3.53
N LEU A 108 -15.07 2.98 -2.98
CA LEU A 108 -14.17 3.91 -2.31
C LEU A 108 -14.56 3.99 -0.85
N GLN A 109 -13.62 3.73 0.06
CA GLN A 109 -13.77 3.99 1.49
C GLN A 109 -12.80 5.09 1.88
N TYR A 110 -13.33 6.15 2.49
CA TYR A 110 -12.56 7.31 2.92
C TYR A 110 -12.60 7.44 4.44
N GLU A 111 -11.43 7.64 5.01
CA GLU A 111 -11.21 7.87 6.43
C GLU A 111 -10.25 9.05 6.66
N GLY A 112 -10.75 10.07 7.35
CA GLY A 112 -9.95 11.21 7.80
C GLY A 112 -10.19 11.49 9.28
N ASP A 113 -9.12 11.58 10.07
CA ASP A 113 -9.18 11.92 11.49
C ASP A 113 -8.45 13.22 11.77
N LEU A 114 -9.00 14.01 12.69
CA LEU A 114 -8.35 15.18 13.28
C LEU A 114 -8.38 14.99 14.79
N ILE A 115 -7.21 14.89 15.42
CA ILE A 115 -7.07 14.72 16.87
C ILE A 115 -6.25 15.89 17.40
N GLY A 116 -6.90 16.77 18.15
CA GLY A 116 -6.32 18.00 18.64
C GLY A 116 -5.70 17.85 20.03
N GLU A 117 -4.42 18.17 20.10
CA GLU A 117 -3.62 18.22 21.32
C GLU A 117 -3.31 19.69 21.69
N PRO A 118 -2.78 19.96 22.90
CA PRO A 118 -2.49 21.32 23.35
C PRO A 118 -1.53 22.11 22.45
N ASN A 119 -0.63 21.44 21.75
CA ASN A 119 0.43 22.03 20.93
C ASN A 119 0.51 21.48 19.51
N GLN A 120 -0.39 20.57 19.13
CA GLN A 120 -0.39 19.99 17.79
C GLN A 120 -1.76 19.47 17.41
N LEU A 121 -2.03 19.46 16.11
CA LEU A 121 -3.16 18.73 15.53
C LEU A 121 -2.58 17.54 14.76
N LEU A 122 -2.99 16.34 15.14
CA LEU A 122 -2.67 15.10 14.44
C LEU A 122 -3.75 14.82 13.40
N ILE A 123 -3.34 14.50 12.19
CA ILE A 123 -4.25 14.20 11.09
C ILE A 123 -3.82 12.89 10.42
N SER A 124 -4.78 11.99 10.22
CA SER A 124 -4.58 10.76 9.44
C SER A 124 -5.52 10.76 8.25
N TYR A 125 -5.03 10.19 7.15
CA TYR A 125 -5.78 9.93 5.93
C TYR A 125 -5.61 8.47 5.59
N LYS A 126 -6.72 7.78 5.33
CA LYS A 126 -6.74 6.46 4.71
C LYS A 126 -7.84 6.43 3.67
N VAL A 127 -7.47 6.11 2.44
CA VAL A 127 -8.40 6.01 1.31
C VAL A 127 -8.19 4.68 0.60
N ASP A 128 -9.16 3.79 0.73
CA ASP A 128 -9.16 2.48 0.07
C ASP A 128 -10.00 2.55 -1.20
N LEU A 129 -9.38 2.28 -2.35
CA LEU A 129 -10.04 2.16 -3.64
C LEU A 129 -10.00 0.69 -4.08
N LYS A 130 -11.18 0.09 -4.21
CA LYS A 130 -11.37 -1.30 -4.65
C LYS A 130 -12.06 -1.34 -6.00
N PRO A 131 -11.33 -1.13 -7.11
CA PRO A 131 -11.91 -1.14 -8.44
C PRO A 131 -12.23 -2.57 -8.88
N PHE A 132 -13.29 -2.72 -9.67
CA PHE A 132 -13.46 -3.88 -10.54
C PHE A 132 -12.62 -3.65 -11.79
N MET A 133 -11.52 -4.40 -11.88
CA MET A 133 -10.53 -4.33 -12.94
C MET A 133 -10.75 -5.42 -13.98
N SER A 134 -10.51 -5.10 -15.26
CA SER A 134 -10.46 -6.05 -16.38
C SER A 134 -9.30 -5.74 -17.32
N ASN A 135 -9.06 -6.66 -18.28
CA ASN A 135 -8.09 -6.52 -19.37
C ASN A 135 -6.61 -6.50 -18.95
N TYR A 136 -6.26 -7.18 -17.87
CA TYR A 136 -4.85 -7.39 -17.49
C TYR A 136 -4.23 -8.61 -18.19
N VAL A 137 -4.99 -9.48 -18.83
CA VAL A 137 -4.45 -10.58 -19.65
C VAL A 137 -4.24 -10.08 -21.07
N LEU A 138 -2.98 -9.91 -21.46
CA LEU A 138 -2.58 -9.44 -22.80
C LEU A 138 -2.69 -10.53 -23.85
N GLN A 139 -2.38 -11.77 -23.47
CA GLN A 139 -2.46 -12.92 -24.35
C GLN A 139 -2.85 -14.15 -23.54
N ALA A 140 -3.95 -14.79 -23.92
CA ALA A 140 -4.37 -16.08 -23.40
C ALA A 140 -3.90 -17.17 -24.36
N ASN A 141 -2.71 -17.75 -24.16
CA ASN A 141 -2.32 -18.94 -24.91
C ASN A 141 -2.55 -20.18 -24.04
N GLY A 142 -3.29 -21.15 -24.56
CA GLY A 142 -3.62 -22.41 -23.87
C GLY A 142 -2.39 -23.14 -23.29
N THR A 143 -1.78 -24.07 -24.02
CA THR A 143 -0.73 -24.95 -23.48
C THR A 143 0.62 -24.28 -23.19
N GLN A 144 0.84 -23.03 -23.62
CA GLN A 144 2.11 -22.30 -23.47
C GLN A 144 2.08 -21.20 -22.37
N GLY A 145 0.92 -20.95 -21.76
CA GLY A 145 0.77 -19.99 -20.68
C GLY A 145 0.18 -18.64 -21.10
N SER A 146 -0.24 -17.85 -20.11
CA SER A 146 -0.84 -16.54 -20.32
C SER A 146 0.15 -15.41 -20.04
N ILE A 147 0.00 -14.28 -20.73
CA ILE A 147 0.78 -13.06 -20.46
C ILE A 147 -0.12 -12.09 -19.70
N ILE A 148 0.30 -11.71 -18.50
CA ILE A 148 -0.38 -10.75 -17.64
C ILE A 148 0.39 -9.44 -17.61
N ASP A 149 -0.31 -8.33 -17.80
CA ASP A 149 0.20 -6.98 -17.60
C ASP A 149 0.32 -6.65 -16.11
N LEU A 150 1.48 -6.13 -15.71
CA LEU A 150 1.76 -5.71 -14.34
C LEU A 150 1.96 -4.19 -14.21
N ASP A 151 2.04 -3.43 -15.28
CA ASP A 151 2.46 -2.02 -15.20
C ASP A 151 1.41 -1.08 -14.65
N TRP A 152 0.14 -1.45 -14.78
CA TRP A 152 -1.00 -0.75 -14.18
C TRP A 152 -0.85 -0.53 -12.66
N ARG A 153 -0.02 -1.33 -11.97
CA ARG A 153 0.17 -1.33 -10.51
C ARG A 153 0.72 -0.03 -9.93
N SER A 154 1.27 0.87 -10.76
CA SER A 154 2.14 1.96 -10.31
C SER A 154 1.73 3.36 -10.80
N VAL A 155 0.43 3.55 -11.03
CA VAL A 155 -0.13 4.83 -11.50
C VAL A 155 -0.07 5.93 -10.44
N SER A 156 0.12 7.16 -10.89
CA SER A 156 -0.10 8.35 -10.06
C SER A 156 -1.33 9.10 -10.56
N VAL A 157 -2.15 9.63 -9.66
CA VAL A 157 -3.24 10.53 -10.02
C VAL A 157 -2.91 11.90 -9.44
N ASN A 158 -2.44 12.81 -10.31
CA ASN A 158 -1.92 14.10 -9.85
C ASN A 158 -2.98 15.20 -9.72
N GLN A 159 -4.24 14.93 -10.07
CA GLN A 159 -5.33 15.90 -10.08
C GLN A 159 -6.32 15.69 -8.92
N PRO A 160 -7.10 16.71 -8.51
CA PRO A 160 -8.15 16.54 -7.51
C PRO A 160 -9.14 15.46 -7.91
N LEU A 161 -9.57 14.63 -6.96
CA LEU A 161 -10.65 13.66 -7.17
C LEU A 161 -11.81 14.05 -6.29
N ILE A 162 -12.81 14.71 -6.89
CA ILE A 162 -13.97 15.22 -6.16
C ILE A 162 -15.10 14.20 -6.22
N VAL A 163 -15.56 13.77 -5.06
CA VAL A 163 -16.74 12.91 -4.90
C VAL A 163 -17.84 13.65 -4.17
N ASP A 164 -19.08 13.26 -4.41
CA ASP A 164 -20.27 13.81 -3.74
C ASP A 164 -20.75 12.84 -2.67
N THR A 165 -20.89 13.32 -1.44
CA THR A 165 -21.29 12.54 -0.28
C THR A 165 -22.55 13.13 0.33
N PRO A 166 -23.53 12.30 0.74
CA PRO A 166 -24.76 12.81 1.35
C PRO A 166 -24.54 13.66 2.60
N LYS A 167 -23.51 13.37 3.39
CA LYS A 167 -23.25 14.02 4.68
C LYS A 167 -22.29 15.21 4.59
N TYR A 168 -21.26 15.12 3.75
CA TYR A 168 -20.18 16.12 3.71
C TYR A 168 -20.17 16.94 2.41
N GLY A 169 -21.13 16.69 1.51
CA GLY A 169 -21.16 17.30 0.18
C GLY A 169 -19.97 16.89 -0.66
N LYS A 170 -19.40 17.85 -1.40
CA LYS A 170 -18.25 17.62 -2.28
C LYS A 170 -16.96 17.51 -1.48
N VAL A 171 -16.29 16.36 -1.60
CA VAL A 171 -15.03 16.06 -0.90
C VAL A 171 -13.94 15.77 -1.92
N ASN A 172 -12.78 16.42 -1.79
CA ASN A 172 -11.57 15.98 -2.49
C ASN A 172 -10.94 14.81 -1.74
N VAL A 173 -10.95 13.62 -2.33
CA VAL A 173 -10.41 12.41 -1.68
C VAL A 173 -8.96 12.13 -2.04
N ASN A 174 -8.36 12.91 -2.95
CA ASN A 174 -6.99 12.70 -3.37
C ASN A 174 -6.00 13.64 -2.71
N TYR A 175 -6.42 14.75 -2.11
CA TYR A 175 -5.50 15.70 -1.48
C TYR A 175 -5.81 15.86 0.01
N PRO A 176 -4.78 15.99 0.88
CA PRO A 176 -4.98 16.25 2.30
C PRO A 176 -5.92 17.43 2.59
N ILE A 177 -5.86 18.49 1.77
CA ILE A 177 -6.71 19.66 1.95
C ILE A 177 -8.21 19.37 1.93
N GLY A 178 -8.64 18.29 1.27
CA GLY A 178 -10.04 17.93 1.13
C GLY A 178 -10.76 17.73 2.46
N LEU A 179 -10.05 17.20 3.47
CA LEU A 179 -10.59 17.04 4.82
C LEU A 179 -10.85 18.39 5.48
N PHE A 180 -9.86 19.29 5.46
CA PHE A 180 -10.02 20.64 6.01
C PHE A 180 -11.08 21.45 5.26
N GLN A 181 -11.26 21.24 3.96
CA GLN A 181 -12.29 21.95 3.18
C GLN A 181 -13.71 21.68 3.67
N ILE A 182 -13.97 20.50 4.25
CA ILE A 182 -15.29 20.12 4.76
C ILE A 182 -15.43 20.30 6.27
N THR A 183 -14.34 20.24 7.05
CA THR A 183 -14.39 20.41 8.52
C THR A 183 -14.05 21.85 8.96
N HIS A 184 -13.03 22.46 8.36
CA HIS A 184 -12.53 23.79 8.72
C HIS A 184 -12.15 24.64 7.48
N PRO A 185 -13.14 25.13 6.70
CA PRO A 185 -12.89 25.80 5.41
C PRO A 185 -11.97 27.02 5.51
N GLN A 186 -12.05 27.78 6.62
CA GLN A 186 -11.16 28.95 6.85
C GLN A 186 -9.71 28.53 7.05
N LEU A 187 -9.47 27.47 7.82
CA LEU A 187 -8.14 26.90 8.01
C LEU A 187 -7.60 26.33 6.69
N ALA A 188 -8.45 25.64 5.92
CA ALA A 188 -8.07 25.14 4.60
C ALA A 188 -7.56 26.29 3.70
N GLN A 189 -8.28 27.41 3.66
CA GLN A 189 -7.88 28.58 2.89
C GLN A 189 -6.54 29.17 3.37
N GLN A 190 -6.31 29.24 4.68
CA GLN A 190 -5.03 29.73 5.23
C GLN A 190 -3.87 28.79 4.89
N LEU A 191 -4.07 27.48 4.99
CA LEU A 191 -3.06 26.48 4.62
C LEU A 191 -2.70 26.57 3.13
N LEU A 192 -3.69 26.73 2.25
CA LEU A 192 -3.49 26.89 0.81
C LEU A 192 -2.82 28.22 0.41
N ASN A 193 -2.95 29.26 1.22
CA ASN A 193 -2.29 30.56 0.98
C ASN A 193 -0.92 30.65 1.65
N SER A 194 -0.33 29.52 2.02
CA SER A 194 0.95 29.45 2.73
C SER A 194 1.91 28.50 2.02
N PRO A 195 3.20 28.46 2.41
CA PRO A 195 4.14 27.46 1.90
C PRO A 195 3.68 26.00 2.06
N ALA A 196 2.79 25.73 3.02
CA ALA A 196 2.20 24.40 3.22
C ALA A 196 1.27 23.93 2.09
N ALA A 197 0.89 24.81 1.14
CA ALA A 197 0.04 24.45 0.01
C ALA A 197 0.56 23.24 -0.78
N ALA A 198 1.88 23.12 -0.94
CA ALA A 198 2.50 22.01 -1.64
C ALA A 198 2.23 20.66 -0.95
N ILE A 199 2.24 20.61 0.39
CA ILE A 199 1.89 19.41 1.17
C ILE A 199 0.39 19.16 1.08
N MET A 200 -0.41 20.21 1.19
CA MET A 200 -1.88 20.13 1.23
C MET A 200 -2.50 19.69 -0.10
N GLN A 201 -1.78 19.90 -1.20
CA GLN A 201 -2.16 19.50 -2.57
C GLN A 201 -1.37 18.29 -3.08
N ASP A 202 -0.51 17.70 -2.24
CA ASP A 202 0.29 16.54 -2.63
C ASP A 202 -0.62 15.29 -2.73
N PRO A 203 -0.71 14.63 -3.89
CA PRO A 203 -1.61 13.50 -4.10
C PRO A 203 -1.43 12.38 -3.07
N LEU A 204 -2.54 11.85 -2.57
CA LEU A 204 -2.62 10.64 -1.75
C LEU A 204 -2.50 9.40 -2.64
N PHE A 205 -3.16 9.40 -3.80
CA PHE A 205 -3.09 8.32 -4.78
C PHE A 205 -1.86 8.45 -5.68
N ASN A 206 -0.69 8.19 -5.08
CA ASN A 206 0.57 8.05 -5.80
C ASN A 206 1.18 6.69 -5.48
N PHE A 207 1.09 5.76 -6.45
CA PHE A 207 1.61 4.39 -6.32
C PHE A 207 2.91 4.18 -7.10
N GLN A 208 3.61 5.25 -7.50
CA GLN A 208 4.80 5.13 -8.34
C GLN A 208 5.92 4.32 -7.68
N ALA A 209 6.04 4.36 -6.35
CA ALA A 209 7.03 3.57 -5.62
C ALA A 209 6.80 2.05 -5.74
N ILE A 210 5.57 1.62 -5.99
CA ILE A 210 5.22 0.22 -6.32
C ILE A 210 5.67 -0.13 -7.75
N GLY A 211 5.94 0.86 -8.59
CA GLY A 211 6.46 0.68 -9.95
C GLY A 211 7.92 0.29 -10.03
N GLN A 212 8.58 -0.02 -8.92
CA GLN A 212 9.89 -0.65 -8.97
C GLN A 212 9.82 -1.95 -9.77
N SER A 213 10.89 -2.20 -10.51
CA SER A 213 11.11 -3.39 -11.32
C SER A 213 10.71 -4.66 -10.58
N MET A 214 9.96 -5.54 -11.21
CA MET A 214 9.54 -6.80 -10.58
C MET A 214 10.73 -7.68 -10.15
N ASP A 215 11.91 -7.50 -10.77
CA ASP A 215 13.15 -8.17 -10.35
C ASP A 215 13.63 -7.81 -8.92
N SER A 216 13.18 -6.67 -8.37
CA SER A 216 13.49 -6.26 -6.99
C SER A 216 12.52 -6.85 -5.97
N TRP A 217 11.31 -7.21 -6.38
CA TRP A 217 10.28 -7.78 -5.52
C TRP A 217 10.67 -9.17 -5.02
N HIS A 218 10.24 -9.51 -3.80
CA HIS A 218 10.31 -10.87 -3.30
C HIS A 218 9.35 -11.79 -4.05
N PHE A 219 9.89 -12.89 -4.56
CA PHE A 219 9.10 -13.93 -5.24
C PHE A 219 9.02 -15.19 -4.39
N LEU A 220 7.80 -15.65 -4.13
CA LEU A 220 7.51 -16.94 -3.51
C LEU A 220 6.68 -17.77 -4.46
N PHE A 221 7.03 -19.05 -4.59
CA PHE A 221 6.26 -20.02 -5.35
C PHE A 221 5.77 -21.13 -4.42
N ASP A 222 4.45 -21.29 -4.37
CA ASP A 222 3.78 -22.36 -3.67
C ASP A 222 3.19 -23.35 -4.69
N PRO A 223 3.87 -24.48 -4.96
CA PRO A 223 3.37 -25.49 -5.91
C PRO A 223 2.16 -26.26 -5.39
N THR A 224 1.87 -26.19 -4.08
CA THR A 224 0.82 -26.97 -3.41
C THR A 224 -0.47 -26.18 -3.17
N GLY A 225 -0.40 -24.87 -3.29
CA GLY A 225 -1.45 -23.90 -2.96
C GLY A 225 -1.97 -24.04 -1.55
N SER A 226 -1.07 -24.31 -0.63
CA SER A 226 -1.32 -24.24 0.80
C SER A 226 -1.53 -22.77 1.24
N ILE A 227 -0.80 -21.81 0.68
CA ILE A 227 -0.95 -20.36 0.90
C ILE A 227 -2.31 -19.88 0.37
N ALA A 228 -2.64 -20.35 -0.82
CA ALA A 228 -3.93 -20.17 -1.49
C ALA A 228 -5.12 -20.66 -0.65
N GLY A 229 -5.02 -21.88 -0.11
CA GLY A 229 -6.06 -22.52 0.67
C GLY A 229 -6.26 -21.93 2.07
N SER A 230 -5.20 -21.46 2.72
CA SER A 230 -5.27 -20.86 4.07
C SER A 230 -5.78 -19.42 4.06
N ALA A 231 -5.54 -18.67 2.98
CA ALA A 231 -6.02 -17.30 2.81
C ALA A 231 -7.48 -17.18 2.31
N GLY A 232 -8.19 -18.31 2.13
CA GLY A 232 -9.58 -18.31 1.64
C GLY A 232 -9.73 -17.87 0.18
N LEU A 233 -8.63 -17.85 -0.59
CA LEU A 233 -8.56 -17.28 -1.94
C LEU A 233 -9.15 -18.19 -3.03
N PHE A 234 -9.46 -19.45 -2.68
CA PHE A 234 -10.00 -20.44 -3.61
C PHE A 234 -11.24 -21.12 -3.03
N ASN A 235 -12.43 -20.74 -3.50
CA ASN A 235 -13.60 -21.60 -3.43
C ASN A 235 -13.50 -22.68 -4.53
N ALA A 236 -12.67 -23.71 -4.28
CA ALA A 236 -12.54 -25.08 -4.85
C ALA A 236 -12.99 -25.36 -6.32
N PRO A 237 -12.27 -26.18 -7.14
CA PRO A 237 -11.86 -27.55 -6.82
C PRO A 237 -10.46 -27.99 -7.30
N THR A 238 -10.12 -29.23 -6.96
CA THR A 238 -8.91 -30.03 -7.17
C THR A 238 -8.30 -29.95 -8.59
N GLY A 239 -7.08 -29.40 -8.70
CA GLY A 239 -6.23 -29.54 -9.90
C GLY A 239 -5.35 -28.32 -10.16
N SER A 240 -4.03 -28.47 -9.94
CA SER A 240 -2.96 -27.43 -10.02
C SER A 240 -3.19 -26.21 -9.12
N ARG A 241 -2.87 -26.38 -7.83
CA ARG A 241 -2.96 -25.33 -6.80
C ARG A 241 -1.72 -24.42 -6.78
N ALA A 242 -0.92 -24.37 -7.85
CA ALA A 242 0.30 -23.58 -7.85
C ALA A 242 -0.02 -22.07 -7.76
N VAL A 243 0.68 -21.32 -6.92
CA VAL A 243 0.54 -19.86 -6.82
C VAL A 243 1.90 -19.20 -6.76
N SER A 244 2.05 -18.17 -7.58
CA SER A 244 3.16 -17.23 -7.54
C SER A 244 2.75 -15.97 -6.78
N VAL A 245 3.57 -15.59 -5.80
CA VAL A 245 3.36 -14.42 -4.94
C VAL A 245 4.55 -13.49 -5.12
N TYR A 246 4.25 -12.25 -5.48
CA TYR A 246 5.20 -11.14 -5.51
C TYR A 246 4.89 -10.22 -4.33
N ALA A 247 5.89 -9.89 -3.54
CA ALA A 247 5.77 -8.96 -2.41
C ALA A 247 6.84 -7.86 -2.50
N LEU A 248 6.48 -6.67 -2.03
CA LEU A 248 7.34 -5.49 -1.91
C LEU A 248 7.16 -4.90 -0.51
N GLY A 249 8.24 -4.41 0.10
CA GLY A 249 8.18 -3.60 1.31
C GLY A 249 8.66 -4.30 2.58
N GLU A 250 9.29 -5.47 2.47
CA GLU A 250 9.89 -6.17 3.62
C GLU A 250 11.28 -5.61 3.96
N SER A 251 11.85 -4.75 3.10
CA SER A 251 13.24 -4.28 3.14
C SER A 251 14.23 -5.45 3.10
N SER A 252 14.99 -5.55 2.03
CA SER A 252 15.98 -6.63 1.87
C SER A 252 17.23 -6.12 1.16
N LEU A 253 18.28 -6.95 1.13
CA LEU A 253 19.49 -6.64 0.35
C LEU A 253 19.19 -6.42 -1.15
N ARG A 254 18.06 -6.92 -1.65
CA ARG A 254 17.59 -6.79 -3.03
C ARG A 254 16.68 -5.56 -3.22
N GLU A 255 15.79 -5.31 -2.27
CA GLU A 255 14.84 -4.19 -2.30
C GLU A 255 15.45 -2.85 -1.87
N GLY A 256 16.53 -2.89 -1.10
CA GLY A 256 17.04 -1.74 -0.37
C GLY A 256 16.22 -1.46 0.90
N THR A 257 16.54 -0.37 1.57
CA THR A 257 15.80 0.08 2.76
C THR A 257 14.68 1.03 2.32
N PHE A 258 13.43 0.65 2.58
CA PHE A 258 12.30 1.54 2.41
C PHE A 258 12.13 2.39 3.67
N THR A 259 12.21 3.72 3.52
CA THR A 259 11.94 4.66 4.60
C THR A 259 10.67 5.42 4.33
N GLU A 260 10.07 5.96 5.39
CA GLU A 260 9.00 6.93 5.23
C GLU A 260 9.45 8.12 4.37
N THR A 261 8.50 8.69 3.62
CA THR A 261 8.72 9.94 2.89
C THR A 261 8.17 11.08 3.71
N VAL A 262 9.05 12.01 4.06
CA VAL A 262 8.71 13.16 4.91
C VAL A 262 8.73 14.46 4.10
N LYS A 263 7.79 15.36 4.39
CA LYS A 263 7.76 16.73 3.88
C LYS A 263 7.46 17.68 5.02
N ASP A 264 8.23 18.77 5.10
CA ASP A 264 8.04 19.83 6.08
C ASP A 264 7.79 21.16 5.39
N ALA A 265 6.89 21.95 5.96
CA ALA A 265 6.61 23.32 5.57
C ALA A 265 6.19 24.15 6.78
N SER A 266 5.98 25.44 6.56
CA SER A 266 5.35 26.32 7.54
C SER A 266 4.11 26.96 6.97
N ALA A 267 3.17 27.30 7.84
CA ALA A 267 1.99 28.09 7.55
C ALA A 267 1.88 29.25 8.52
N THR A 268 1.26 30.35 8.08
CA THR A 268 0.91 31.46 8.98
C THR A 268 -0.59 31.45 9.20
N ILE A 269 -1.01 31.09 10.41
CA ILE A 269 -2.42 30.94 10.78
C ILE A 269 -2.71 31.89 11.94
N GLY A 270 -3.62 32.84 11.73
CA GLY A 270 -3.94 33.85 12.74
C GLY A 270 -2.73 34.70 13.18
N GLY A 271 -1.76 34.90 12.29
CA GLY A 271 -0.51 35.62 12.60
C GLY A 271 0.55 34.80 13.34
N GLN A 272 0.29 33.53 13.64
CA GLN A 272 1.26 32.63 14.27
C GLN A 272 1.87 31.67 13.26
N SER A 273 3.14 31.34 13.47
CA SER A 273 3.84 30.32 12.68
C SER A 273 3.41 28.93 13.13
N VAL A 274 3.00 28.11 12.18
CA VAL A 274 2.55 26.72 12.39
C VAL A 274 3.43 25.81 11.54
N GLY A 275 4.07 24.84 12.17
CA GLY A 275 4.84 23.82 11.46
C GLY A 275 3.90 22.80 10.82
N VAL A 276 4.09 22.48 9.55
CA VAL A 276 3.33 21.45 8.84
C VAL A 276 4.28 20.32 8.50
N HIS A 277 4.09 19.18 9.16
CA HIS A 277 4.86 17.96 8.91
C HIS A 277 3.94 16.94 8.25
N ALA A 278 4.42 16.27 7.20
CA ALA A 278 3.72 15.16 6.57
C ALA A 278 4.64 13.96 6.45
N SER A 279 4.14 12.78 6.81
CA SER A 279 4.80 11.49 6.61
C SER A 279 3.91 10.55 5.81
N THR A 280 4.49 9.90 4.80
CA THR A 280 3.87 8.81 4.05
C THR A 280 4.64 7.53 4.35
N PRO A 281 3.95 6.44 4.74
CA PRO A 281 4.60 5.16 5.00
C PRO A 281 5.44 4.66 3.81
N PRO A 282 6.48 3.86 4.06
CA PRO A 282 7.21 3.20 3.00
C PRO A 282 6.29 2.31 2.15
N PRO A 283 6.61 2.09 0.86
CA PRO A 283 5.76 1.33 -0.03
C PRO A 283 5.67 -0.14 0.39
N SER A 284 4.46 -0.70 0.31
CA SER A 284 4.22 -2.12 0.55
C SER A 284 3.15 -2.63 -0.41
N ALA A 285 3.41 -3.77 -1.05
CA ALA A 285 2.50 -4.31 -2.05
C ALA A 285 2.59 -5.84 -2.14
N GLN A 286 1.50 -6.47 -2.56
CA GLN A 286 1.44 -7.90 -2.86
C GLN A 286 0.61 -8.16 -4.12
N ILE A 287 1.14 -8.98 -5.03
CA ILE A 287 0.43 -9.48 -6.20
C ILE A 287 0.50 -11.01 -6.17
N GLN A 288 -0.66 -11.65 -6.29
CA GLN A 288 -0.80 -13.09 -6.33
C GLN A 288 -1.37 -13.52 -7.68
N ILE A 289 -0.74 -14.53 -8.28
CA ILE A 289 -1.09 -15.04 -9.60
C ILE A 289 -1.20 -16.58 -9.50
N PRO A 290 -2.37 -17.17 -9.80
CA PRO A 290 -2.50 -18.62 -9.87
C PRO A 290 -1.73 -19.16 -11.09
N GLY A 291 -0.96 -20.22 -10.86
CA GLY A 291 0.05 -20.75 -11.76
C GLY A 291 1.47 -20.45 -11.28
N PHE A 292 2.45 -20.98 -12.00
CA PHE A 292 3.82 -20.51 -11.90
C PHE A 292 3.97 -19.29 -12.81
N SER A 293 4.48 -18.19 -12.29
CA SER A 293 4.76 -17.00 -13.09
C SER A 293 6.22 -16.58 -13.05
N ARG A 294 6.70 -16.07 -14.17
CA ARG A 294 8.00 -15.41 -14.32
C ARG A 294 7.78 -14.03 -14.91
N THR A 295 8.45 -13.03 -14.34
CA THR A 295 8.36 -11.65 -14.79
C THR A 295 9.35 -11.40 -15.92
N GLU A 296 8.92 -10.62 -16.91
CA GLU A 296 9.76 -10.18 -18.02
C GLU A 296 9.52 -8.71 -18.31
N LYS A 297 10.59 -8.01 -18.68
CA LYS A 297 10.53 -6.65 -19.21
C LYS A 297 10.38 -6.72 -20.71
N THR A 298 9.36 -6.05 -21.22
CA THR A 298 9.09 -5.90 -22.66
C THR A 298 9.39 -4.46 -23.10
N SER A 299 9.31 -4.18 -24.40
CA SER A 299 9.40 -2.81 -24.92
C SER A 299 8.23 -1.92 -24.49
N THR A 300 7.13 -2.51 -24.02
CA THR A 300 5.89 -1.80 -23.66
C THR A 300 5.57 -1.85 -22.16
N GLY A 301 6.42 -2.50 -21.35
CA GLY A 301 6.20 -2.62 -19.91
C GLY A 301 6.64 -3.93 -19.28
N GLU A 302 6.37 -4.11 -17.98
CA GLU A 302 6.57 -5.38 -17.27
C GLU A 302 5.35 -6.30 -17.33
N VAL A 303 5.61 -7.57 -17.62
CA VAL A 303 4.60 -8.62 -17.74
C VAL A 303 4.97 -9.82 -16.89
N ALA A 304 3.97 -10.64 -16.55
CA ALA A 304 4.16 -11.99 -16.02
C ALA A 304 3.74 -13.03 -17.06
N LEU A 305 4.65 -13.95 -17.38
CA LEU A 305 4.33 -15.16 -18.14
C LEU A 305 3.91 -16.23 -17.16
N VAL A 306 2.70 -16.76 -17.31
CA VAL A 306 2.04 -17.64 -16.34
C VAL A 306 1.76 -18.99 -16.96
N THR A 307 2.31 -20.05 -16.37
CA THR A 307 2.08 -21.45 -16.76
C THR A 307 1.36 -22.22 -15.66
N THR A 308 0.62 -23.26 -16.04
CA THR A 308 -0.10 -24.12 -15.07
C THR A 308 0.84 -25.01 -14.25
N GLN A 309 2.04 -25.28 -14.76
CA GLN A 309 3.09 -26.02 -14.07
C GLN A 309 4.41 -25.23 -14.11
N ALA A 310 5.17 -25.34 -13.02
CA ALA A 310 6.51 -24.78 -12.96
C ALA A 310 7.49 -25.58 -13.84
N PRO A 311 8.46 -24.92 -14.49
CA PRO A 311 9.55 -25.61 -15.17
C PRO A 311 10.31 -26.56 -14.24
N GLN A 312 10.90 -27.62 -14.80
CA GLN A 312 11.77 -28.51 -14.04
C GLN A 312 12.92 -27.74 -13.39
N GLY A 313 13.20 -28.01 -12.11
CA GLY A 313 14.26 -27.36 -11.34
C GLY A 313 13.85 -26.06 -10.63
N THR A 314 12.57 -25.66 -10.70
CA THR A 314 12.05 -24.51 -9.96
C THR A 314 12.15 -24.74 -8.45
N VAL A 315 12.82 -23.81 -7.75
CA VAL A 315 13.01 -23.86 -6.30
C VAL A 315 11.75 -23.34 -5.59
N THR A 316 11.25 -24.07 -4.59
CA THR A 316 10.05 -23.71 -3.82
C THR A 316 10.40 -22.91 -2.57
N ALA A 317 9.43 -22.18 -2.01
CA ALA A 317 9.60 -21.37 -0.79
C ALA A 317 10.04 -22.18 0.45
N THR A 318 9.92 -23.51 0.43
CA THR A 318 10.47 -24.40 1.47
C THR A 318 11.99 -24.53 1.42
N GLY A 319 12.66 -23.88 0.45
CA GLY A 319 14.02 -24.20 0.08
C GLY A 319 14.05 -25.59 -0.51
N GLY A 320 14.43 -25.71 -1.77
CA GLY A 320 14.94 -26.98 -2.25
C GLY A 320 16.25 -27.25 -1.53
N PHE A 321 16.21 -27.64 -0.24
CA PHE A 321 17.36 -28.26 0.39
C PHE A 321 17.66 -29.47 -0.49
N PRO A 322 18.83 -29.50 -1.14
CA PRO A 322 19.22 -30.70 -1.87
C PRO A 322 19.03 -31.88 -0.93
N ILE A 323 18.48 -33.00 -1.39
CA ILE A 323 18.31 -34.21 -0.56
C ILE A 323 19.63 -34.57 0.16
N GLN A 324 20.76 -34.25 -0.47
CA GLN A 324 22.10 -34.32 0.10
C GLN A 324 22.27 -33.53 1.41
N VAL A 325 21.73 -32.31 1.52
CA VAL A 325 21.77 -31.50 2.75
C VAL A 325 20.85 -32.06 3.83
N LEU A 326 19.66 -32.56 3.48
CA LEU A 326 18.78 -33.27 4.42
C LEU A 326 19.41 -34.57 4.93
N LEU A 327 20.10 -35.32 4.06
CA LEU A 327 20.86 -36.51 4.45
C LEU A 327 22.05 -36.17 5.36
N VAL A 328 22.71 -35.02 5.14
CA VAL A 328 23.76 -34.53 6.04
C VAL A 328 23.20 -34.18 7.41
N PHE A 329 22.07 -33.48 7.50
CA PHE A 329 21.42 -33.21 8.78
C PHE A 329 20.90 -34.47 9.48
N GLY A 330 20.29 -35.39 8.74
CA GLY A 330 19.88 -36.69 9.25
C GLY A 330 21.06 -37.52 9.77
N GLY A 331 22.18 -37.49 9.05
CA GLY A 331 23.44 -38.12 9.46
C GLY A 331 24.03 -37.51 10.74
N MET A 332 24.05 -36.17 10.85
CA MET A 332 24.52 -35.48 12.06
C MET A 332 23.62 -35.77 13.26
N MET A 333 22.29 -35.75 13.09
CA MET A 333 21.34 -36.09 14.14
C MET A 333 21.48 -37.55 14.61
N GLY A 334 21.69 -38.48 13.68
CA GLY A 334 21.99 -39.89 14.00
C GLY A 334 23.29 -40.06 14.77
N ALA A 335 24.35 -39.34 14.38
CA ALA A 335 25.63 -39.38 15.08
C ALA A 335 25.54 -38.82 16.51
N VAL A 336 24.79 -37.73 16.71
CA VAL A 336 24.53 -37.16 18.03
C VAL A 336 23.73 -38.14 18.90
N ALA A 337 22.70 -38.79 18.35
CA ALA A 337 21.92 -39.78 19.09
C ALA A 337 22.77 -40.99 19.55
N ILE A 338 23.65 -41.50 18.67
CA ILE A 338 24.58 -42.59 19.02
C ILE A 338 25.60 -42.12 20.06
N PHE A 339 26.16 -40.92 19.92
CA PHE A 339 27.11 -40.36 20.87
C PHE A 339 26.49 -40.21 22.27
N VAL A 340 25.25 -39.72 22.35
CA VAL A 340 24.50 -39.61 23.61
C VAL A 340 24.26 -40.99 24.23
N LEU A 341 23.84 -41.99 23.45
CA LEU A 341 23.60 -43.37 23.93
C LEU A 341 24.88 -44.06 24.41
N VAL A 342 26.02 -43.81 23.77
CA VAL A 342 27.32 -44.35 24.18
C VAL A 342 27.85 -43.63 25.43
N LYS A 343 27.67 -42.30 25.53
CA LYS A 343 28.07 -41.53 26.71
C LYS A 343 27.19 -41.81 27.92
N SER A 344 25.89 -42.09 27.74
CA SER A 344 24.95 -42.43 28.81
C SER A 344 25.10 -43.87 29.35
N ARG A 345 26.00 -44.67 28.75
CA ARG A 345 26.35 -46.02 29.21
C ARG A 345 27.67 -46.07 30.00
N LYS A 346 28.26 -44.92 30.30
CA LYS A 346 29.32 -44.74 31.31
C LYS A 346 28.76 -43.92 32.47
#